data_AF-W4FK03-F1
#
_entry.id   AF-W4FK03-F1
#
_cell.length_a   1.000
_cell.length_b   1.000
_cell.length_c   1.000
_cell.angle_alpha   90.00
_cell.angle_beta   90.00
_cell.angle_gamma   90.00
#
_symmetry.space_group_name_H-M   'P 1'
#
loop_
_entity.id
_entity.type
_entity.pdbx_description
1 polymer ?
#
loop_
_entity_poly.entity_id
_entity_poly.type
_entity_poly.pdbx_seq_one_letter_code
_entity_poly.pdbx_strand_id
1 'polypeptide(L)'
;MPPNKKVNTPFQDSNKLTYAVELINTTGNGVVTYRCMFYEYVGRDAAEVGPSNNRKRKARSGTHYYTAPFTAAKYKSHLSGQHNSPWTEYQAASIEDKKKLFDGQLK
;
A
#
# COMPACT_ATOMS: atom_id res chain seq x y z
N MET A 1 27.39 18.14 5.74
CA MET A 1 26.44 17.00 5.66
C MET A 1 26.72 16.25 4.37
N PRO A 2 26.97 14.92 4.39
CA PRO A 2 27.10 14.19 3.14
C PRO A 2 25.78 14.24 2.36
N PRO A 3 25.80 14.32 1.02
CA PRO A 3 24.58 14.31 0.23
C PRO A 3 23.83 13.01 0.51
N ASN A 4 22.58 13.14 0.92
CA ASN A 4 21.68 12.03 1.19
C ASN A 4 21.54 11.19 -0.09
N LYS A 5 22.33 10.11 -0.18
CA LYS A 5 22.38 9.23 -1.35
C LYS A 5 20.96 8.72 -1.58
N LYS A 6 20.33 9.11 -2.69
CA LYS A 6 18.99 8.62 -3.04
C LYS A 6 19.09 7.10 -3.16
N VAL A 7 18.68 6.39 -2.11
CA VAL A 7 18.67 4.93 -2.10
C VAL A 7 17.59 4.52 -3.07
N ASN A 8 17.98 4.15 -4.29
CA ASN A 8 17.05 3.64 -5.29
C ASN A 8 16.79 2.16 -5.00
N THR A 9 16.05 1.88 -3.93
CA THR A 9 15.72 0.51 -3.53
C THR A 9 14.87 -0.14 -4.61
N PRO A 10 15.35 -1.20 -5.28
CA PRO A 10 14.55 -1.93 -6.25
C PRO A 10 13.39 -2.65 -5.56
N PHE A 11 12.39 -3.03 -6.33
CA PHE A 11 11.29 -3.82 -5.80
C PHE A 11 11.78 -5.23 -5.45
N GLN A 12 11.28 -5.79 -4.35
CA GLN A 12 11.52 -7.18 -3.94
C GLN A 12 10.18 -7.92 -4.00
N ASP A 13 10.12 -9.11 -4.61
CA ASP A 13 8.86 -9.87 -4.74
C ASP A 13 8.23 -10.24 -3.41
N SER A 14 9.03 -10.38 -2.35
CA SER A 14 8.55 -10.54 -0.97
C SER A 14 7.59 -9.42 -0.55
N ASN A 15 7.79 -8.20 -1.05
CA ASN A 15 6.94 -7.06 -0.74
C ASN A 15 5.50 -7.23 -1.23
N LYS A 16 5.25 -8.02 -2.29
CA LYS A 16 3.91 -8.23 -2.86
C LYS A 16 2.95 -8.73 -1.79
N LEU A 17 3.33 -9.82 -1.11
CA LEU A 17 2.52 -10.40 -0.05
C LEU A 17 2.72 -9.69 1.29
N THR A 18 3.94 -9.25 1.62
CA THR A 18 4.18 -8.58 2.91
C THR A 18 3.39 -7.29 3.05
N TYR A 19 3.26 -6.49 1.98
CA TYR A 19 2.62 -5.18 2.02
C TYR A 19 1.34 -5.10 1.17
N ALA A 20 0.86 -6.23 0.66
CA ALA A 20 -0.32 -6.30 -0.21
C ALA A 20 -0.25 -5.30 -1.38
N VAL A 21 0.76 -5.47 -2.23
CA VAL A 21 0.98 -4.63 -3.41
C VAL A 21 1.08 -5.46 -4.69
N GLU A 22 0.55 -4.91 -5.77
CA GLU A 22 0.48 -5.59 -7.07
C GLU A 22 1.13 -4.76 -8.17
N LEU A 23 1.82 -5.42 -9.10
CA LEU A 23 2.41 -4.78 -10.26
C LEU A 23 1.32 -4.33 -11.24
N ILE A 24 1.27 -3.04 -11.56
CA ILE A 24 0.31 -2.48 -12.50
C ILE A 24 0.93 -2.27 -13.88
N ASN A 25 2.14 -1.72 -13.90
CA ASN A 25 2.78 -1.38 -15.16
C ASN A 25 4.29 -1.38 -15.03
N THR A 26 4.95 -1.76 -16.12
CA THR A 26 6.36 -1.52 -16.35
C THR A 26 6.46 -0.68 -17.61
N THR A 27 6.87 0.58 -17.48
CA THR A 27 7.13 1.42 -18.66
C THR A 27 8.39 0.93 -19.39
N GLY A 28 8.49 1.23 -20.69
CA GLY A 28 9.65 0.86 -21.52
C GLY A 28 11.00 1.37 -21.00
N ASN A 29 11.00 2.37 -20.12
CA ASN A 29 12.18 2.88 -19.42
C ASN A 29 12.53 2.08 -18.15
N GLY A 30 11.87 0.96 -17.89
CA GLY A 30 12.06 0.13 -16.70
C GLY A 30 11.45 0.69 -15.41
N VAL A 31 10.64 1.75 -15.48
CA VAL A 31 9.94 2.25 -14.28
C VAL A 31 8.75 1.34 -14.00
N VAL A 32 8.82 0.71 -12.84
CA VAL A 32 7.84 -0.23 -12.32
C VAL A 32 6.88 0.52 -11.40
N THR A 33 5.58 0.30 -11.55
CA THR A 33 4.54 0.92 -10.72
C THR A 33 3.71 -0.17 -10.05
N TYR A 34 3.57 -0.08 -8.73
CA TYR A 34 2.75 -1.01 -7.95
C TYR A 34 1.52 -0.29 -7.38
N ARG A 35 0.38 -0.96 -7.25
CA ARG A 35 -0.79 -0.43 -6.50
C ARG A 35 -0.92 -1.05 -5.13
N CYS A 36 -1.56 -0.33 -4.21
CA CYS A 36 -2.04 -0.89 -2.95
C CYS A 36 -3.31 -1.71 -3.17
N MET A 37 -3.31 -2.97 -2.76
CA MET A 37 -4.48 -3.86 -2.91
C MET A 37 -5.61 -3.51 -1.94
N PHE A 38 -5.31 -3.00 -0.74
CA PHE A 38 -6.37 -2.66 0.23
C PHE A 38 -7.38 -1.62 -0.27
N TYR A 39 -6.97 -0.70 -1.16
CA TYR A 39 -7.90 0.23 -1.80
C TYR A 39 -8.94 -0.47 -2.68
N GLU A 40 -8.56 -1.53 -3.39
CA GLU A 40 -9.44 -2.28 -4.28
C GLU A 40 -10.43 -3.15 -3.49
N TYR A 41 -9.97 -3.82 -2.41
CA TYR A 41 -10.77 -4.83 -1.72
C TYR A 41 -11.53 -4.34 -0.50
N VAL A 42 -10.96 -3.40 0.27
CA VAL A 42 -11.54 -2.95 1.53
C VAL A 42 -11.97 -1.47 1.46
N GLY A 43 -11.28 -0.69 0.62
CA GLY A 43 -11.40 0.76 0.62
C GLY A 43 -10.59 1.39 1.77
N ARG A 44 -10.84 2.67 2.03
CA ARG A 44 -10.18 3.42 3.10
C ARG A 44 -11.01 3.33 4.37
N ASP A 45 -10.37 3.12 5.53
CA ASP A 45 -11.06 3.24 6.81
C ASP A 45 -11.78 4.59 6.88
N ALA A 46 -13.05 4.57 7.29
CA ALA A 46 -13.81 5.78 7.49
C ALA A 46 -13.06 6.63 8.53
N ALA A 47 -12.56 7.80 8.10
CA ALA A 47 -12.02 8.75 9.05
C ALA A 47 -13.17 9.13 9.98
N GLU A 48 -13.07 8.78 11.26
CA GLU A 48 -14.08 9.20 12.24
C GLU A 48 -14.18 10.73 12.19
N VAL A 49 -15.26 11.22 11.60
CA VAL A 49 -15.60 12.64 11.60
C VAL A 49 -16.17 12.93 12.97
N GLY A 50 -15.29 13.01 13.97
CA GLY A 50 -15.68 13.48 15.30
C GLY A 50 -16.20 14.92 15.20
N PRO A 51 -17.18 15.32 16.02
CA PRO A 51 -17.86 16.61 15.94
C PRO A 51 -16.93 17.84 16.12
N SER A 52 -15.67 17.63 16.54
CA SER A 52 -14.67 18.68 16.75
C SER A 52 -13.68 18.85 15.59
N ASN A 53 -13.62 17.91 14.63
CA ASN A 53 -12.60 17.97 13.58
C ASN A 53 -13.15 18.71 12.33
N ASN A 54 -12.91 20.01 12.26
CA ASN A 54 -13.32 20.90 11.17
C ASN A 54 -12.73 20.55 9.78
N ARG A 55 -12.05 19.40 9.64
CA ARG A 55 -11.51 18.88 8.39
C ARG A 55 -12.58 18.08 7.63
N LYS A 56 -13.42 18.79 6.87
CA LYS A 56 -14.19 18.20 5.76
C LYS A 56 -13.24 17.78 4.64
N ARG A 57 -12.52 16.67 4.80
CA ARG A 57 -11.81 16.06 3.67
C ARG A 57 -12.80 15.13 2.95
N LYS A 58 -13.16 15.48 1.72
CA LYS A 58 -13.85 14.55 0.81
C LYS A 58 -13.10 13.21 0.82
N ALA A 59 -13.82 12.11 0.99
CA ALA A 59 -13.27 10.79 0.77
C ALA A 59 -12.62 10.77 -0.62
N ARG A 60 -11.29 10.59 -0.67
CA ARG A 60 -10.56 10.40 -1.93
C ARG A 60 -10.57 8.90 -2.22
N SER A 61 -11.40 8.50 -3.17
CA SER A 61 -11.50 7.13 -3.71
C SER A 61 -10.40 6.79 -4.72
N GLY A 62 -9.19 7.34 -4.55
CA GLY A 62 -8.09 7.12 -5.47
C GLY A 62 -7.20 5.96 -5.03
N THR A 63 -7.03 4.96 -5.89
CA THR A 63 -6.02 3.90 -5.75
C THR A 63 -4.65 4.53 -5.51
N HIS A 64 -3.93 4.03 -4.50
CA HIS A 64 -2.57 4.50 -4.23
C HIS A 64 -1.56 3.69 -5.03
N TYR A 65 -0.63 4.41 -5.68
CA TYR A 65 0.46 3.82 -6.45
C TYR A 65 1.82 4.10 -5.80
N TYR A 66 2.70 3.10 -5.87
CA TYR A 66 4.08 3.15 -5.43
C TYR A 66 5.00 3.12 -6.63
N THR A 67 5.98 4.03 -6.60
CA THR A 67 7.14 4.04 -7.48
C THR A 67 8.41 4.01 -6.65
N ALA A 68 9.53 3.69 -7.29
CA ALA A 68 10.83 3.67 -6.64
C ALA A 68 11.13 5.00 -5.91
N PRO A 69 11.79 4.96 -4.74
CA PRO A 69 12.30 3.76 -4.07
C PRO A 69 11.23 3.00 -3.27
N PHE A 70 11.34 1.67 -3.31
CA PHE A 70 10.41 0.71 -2.68
C PHE A 70 10.84 0.33 -1.26
N THR A 71 10.80 1.31 -0.35
CA THR A 71 11.22 1.11 1.05
C THR A 71 10.06 0.64 1.93
N ALA A 72 10.35 -0.26 2.89
CA ALA A 72 9.40 -0.71 3.92
C ALA A 72 8.66 0.44 4.64
N ALA A 73 9.37 1.54 4.94
CA ALA A 73 8.80 2.69 5.63
C ALA A 73 7.63 3.34 4.87
N LYS A 74 7.73 3.43 3.53
CA LYS A 74 6.66 3.98 2.69
C LYS A 74 5.40 3.12 2.75
N TYR A 75 5.56 1.80 2.63
CA TYR A 75 4.43 0.87 2.72
C TYR A 75 3.76 0.96 4.08
N LYS A 76 4.54 0.84 5.17
CA LYS A 76 4.02 0.89 6.54
C LYS A 76 3.28 2.19 6.82
N SER A 77 3.88 3.33 6.48
CA SER A 77 3.27 4.65 6.70
C SER A 77 1.95 4.81 5.94
N HIS A 78 1.84 4.24 4.75
CA HIS A 78 0.60 4.27 3.98
C HIS A 78 -0.47 3.36 4.60
N LEU A 79 -0.11 2.11 4.87
CA LEU A 79 -1.02 1.08 5.37
C LEU A 79 -1.57 1.44 6.75
N SER A 80 -0.72 1.84 7.70
CA SER A 80 -1.17 2.27 9.04
C SER A 80 -1.97 3.57 9.02
N GLY A 81 -1.80 4.40 7.98
CA GLY A 81 -2.49 5.69 7.87
C GLY A 81 -3.84 5.63 7.17
N GLN A 82 -4.02 4.72 6.21
CA GLN A 82 -5.23 4.65 5.36
C GLN A 82 -6.02 3.36 5.50
N HIS A 83 -5.40 2.31 6.03
CA HIS A 83 -5.93 0.95 6.11
C HIS A 83 -5.63 0.35 7.48
N ASN A 84 -5.67 1.13 8.57
CA ASN A 84 -5.17 0.70 9.87
C ASN A 84 -5.86 -0.58 10.39
N SER A 85 -7.19 -0.66 10.27
CA SER A 85 -7.95 -1.84 10.70
C SER A 85 -7.64 -3.05 9.82
N PRO A 86 -7.87 -3.01 8.49
CA PRO A 86 -7.60 -4.17 7.64
C PRO A 86 -6.11 -4.52 7.56
N TRP A 87 -5.20 -3.56 7.75
CA TRP A 87 -3.77 -3.84 7.83
C TRP A 87 -3.42 -4.63 9.09
N THR A 88 -4.02 -4.30 10.23
CA THR A 88 -3.78 -5.01 11.50
C THR A 88 -4.29 -6.45 11.41
N GLU A 89 -5.50 -6.64 10.88
CA GLU A 89 -6.06 -7.97 10.60
C GLU A 89 -5.18 -8.74 9.63
N TYR A 90 -4.76 -8.09 8.54
CA TYR A 90 -3.86 -8.70 7.58
C TYR A 90 -2.52 -9.08 8.20
N GLN A 91 -1.93 -8.26 9.08
CA GLN A 91 -0.67 -8.63 9.74
C GLN A 91 -0.81 -9.90 10.57
N ALA A 92 -1.92 -10.04 11.32
CA ALA A 92 -2.23 -11.20 12.13
C ALA A 92 -2.63 -12.44 11.33
N ALA A 93 -3.09 -12.27 10.09
CA ALA A 93 -3.47 -13.36 9.21
C ALA A 93 -2.30 -14.29 8.84
N SER A 94 -2.60 -15.57 8.66
CA SER A 94 -1.64 -16.57 8.18
C SER A 94 -1.19 -16.25 6.74
N ILE A 95 -0.06 -16.81 6.31
CA ILE A 95 0.42 -16.65 4.92
C ILE A 95 -0.62 -17.18 3.92
N GLU A 96 -1.32 -18.25 4.29
CA GLU A 96 -2.36 -18.88 3.48
C GLU A 96 -3.58 -17.98 3.35
N ASP A 97 -4.03 -17.37 4.45
CA ASP A 97 -5.17 -16.44 4.43
C ASP A 97 -4.84 -15.15 3.68
N LYS A 98 -3.61 -14.64 3.84
CA LYS A 98 -3.08 -13.52 3.06
C LYS A 98 -3.11 -13.79 1.56
N LYS A 99 -2.70 -15.00 1.16
CA LYS A 99 -2.76 -15.42 -0.23
C LYS A 99 -4.20 -15.51 -0.70
N LYS A 100 -5.07 -16.21 0.05
CA LYS A 100 -6.51 -16.34 -0.25
C LYS A 100 -7.21 -14.99 -0.42
N LEU A 101 -6.84 -13.99 0.38
CA LEU A 101 -7.41 -12.64 0.28
C LEU A 101 -7.17 -12.00 -1.10
N PHE A 102 -6.12 -12.41 -1.81
CA PHE A 102 -5.77 -11.95 -3.15
C PHE A 102 -5.78 -13.07 -4.21
N ASP A 103 -6.22 -14.27 -3.83
CA ASP A 103 -6.22 -15.46 -4.69
C ASP A 103 -7.39 -15.36 -5.67
N GLY A 104 -7.10 -15.50 -6.96
CA GLY A 104 -8.03 -15.20 -8.05
C GLY A 104 -7.90 -13.80 -8.68
N GLN A 105 -6.98 -12.95 -8.18
CA GLN A 105 -6.76 -11.59 -8.70
C GLN A 105 -5.30 -11.26 -9.02
N LEU A 106 -4.33 -12.02 -8.49
CA LEU A 106 -2.95 -12.01 -8.98
C LEU A 106 -2.91 -12.70 -10.36
N LYS A 107 -2.97 -11.90 -11.42
CA LYS A 107 -2.66 -12.36 -12.79
C LYS A 107 -1.16 -12.55 -13.00
#